data_AF-A0A519ZXZ5-F1
#
_entry.id   AF-A0A519ZXZ5-F1
#
_cell.length_a   1.000
_cell.length_b   1.000
_cell.length_c   1.000
_cell.angle_alpha   90.00
_cell.angle_beta   90.00
_cell.angle_gamma   90.00
#
_symmetry.space_group_name_H-M   'P 1'
#
loop_
_entity.id
_entity.type
_entity.pdbx_description
1 polymer ?
#
loop_
_entity_poly.entity_id
_entity_poly.type
_entity_poly.pdbx_seq_one_letter_code
_entity_poly.pdbx_strand_id
1 'polypeptide(L)'
;TPAAHTAASRAVCAAVVSSLNDLPIPGDVCLAAEVGLSGEMRAVPRLDQRLAEAEKLGFREMYVSQFNGKNLAEQGRAGLRIQAVSRLDEVLNGLFG
;
A
#
# COMPACT_ATOMS: atom_id res chain seq x y z
N THR A 1 -12.92 -23.59 -5.30
CA THR A 1 -11.96 -23.24 -4.23
C THR A 1 -11.31 -21.91 -4.56
N PRO A 2 -11.81 -20.78 -4.04
CA PRO A 2 -11.23 -19.48 -4.36
C PRO A 2 -10.37 -18.98 -3.20
N ALA A 3 -9.14 -18.55 -3.48
CA ALA A 3 -8.39 -17.48 -2.77
C ALA A 3 -6.85 -17.59 -2.88
N ALA A 4 -6.28 -18.43 -3.77
CA ALA A 4 -4.82 -18.53 -3.89
C ALA A 4 -4.17 -17.60 -4.94
N HIS A 5 -4.93 -16.83 -5.71
CA HIS A 5 -4.40 -15.95 -6.75
C HIS A 5 -4.81 -14.51 -6.48
N THR A 6 -3.97 -13.74 -5.78
CA THR A 6 -3.86 -12.24 -5.82
C THR A 6 -3.08 -11.65 -4.63
N ALA A 7 -2.34 -12.45 -3.84
CA ALA A 7 -1.34 -11.91 -2.91
C ALA A 7 0.02 -11.67 -3.60
N ALA A 8 0.33 -12.45 -4.64
CA ALA A 8 1.66 -12.49 -5.26
C ALA A 8 2.06 -11.20 -6.01
N SER A 9 1.11 -10.41 -6.52
CA SER A 9 1.43 -9.23 -7.34
C SER A 9 1.72 -7.97 -6.50
N ARG A 10 1.31 -7.93 -5.22
CA ARG A 10 1.27 -6.71 -4.41
C ARG A 10 2.54 -6.50 -3.56
N ALA A 11 3.25 -7.58 -3.24
CA ALA A 11 4.59 -7.52 -2.63
C ALA A 11 5.71 -7.29 -3.66
N VAL A 12 5.47 -7.62 -4.93
CA VAL A 12 6.53 -7.68 -5.95
C VAL A 12 7.05 -6.30 -6.34
N CYS A 13 6.23 -5.25 -6.46
CA CYS A 13 6.78 -3.92 -6.80
C CYS A 13 7.65 -3.34 -5.68
N ALA A 14 7.23 -3.50 -4.42
CA ALA A 14 8.03 -3.06 -3.28
C ALA A 14 9.29 -3.94 -3.13
N ALA A 15 9.18 -5.27 -3.26
CA ALA A 15 10.31 -6.19 -3.23
C ALA A 15 11.28 -5.99 -4.40
N VAL A 16 10.80 -5.67 -5.61
CA VAL A 16 11.63 -5.38 -6.79
C VAL A 16 12.36 -4.06 -6.62
N VAL A 17 11.72 -3.02 -6.09
CA VAL A 17 12.40 -1.73 -5.83
C VAL A 17 13.35 -1.82 -4.63
N SER A 18 12.99 -2.57 -3.59
CA SER A 18 13.86 -2.92 -2.45
C SER A 18 15.08 -3.72 -2.92
N SER A 19 14.91 -4.67 -3.84
CA SER A 19 16.02 -5.44 -4.44
C SER A 19 16.89 -4.60 -5.38
N LEU A 20 16.33 -3.56 -6.00
CA LEU A 20 17.08 -2.61 -6.85
C LEU A 20 17.86 -1.56 -6.04
N ASN A 21 17.44 -1.28 -4.81
CA ASN A 21 18.07 -0.27 -3.94
C ASN A 21 18.80 -0.88 -2.72
N ASP A 22 18.70 -2.19 -2.50
CA ASP A 22 19.22 -2.90 -1.32
C ASP A 22 18.67 -2.34 0.03
N LEU A 23 17.47 -1.75 0.00
CA LEU A 23 16.88 -1.11 1.17
C LEU A 23 15.74 -1.95 1.76
N PRO A 24 15.79 -2.34 3.05
CA PRO A 24 14.76 -3.15 3.67
C PRO A 24 13.46 -2.33 3.83
N ILE A 25 12.33 -2.93 3.47
CA ILE A 25 11.01 -2.33 3.74
C ILE A 25 10.66 -2.60 5.21
N PRO A 26 10.18 -1.59 5.96
CA PRO A 26 9.72 -1.80 7.32
C PRO A 26 8.59 -2.84 7.35
N GLY A 27 8.72 -3.85 8.22
CA GLY A 27 7.74 -4.95 8.31
C GLY A 27 6.34 -4.51 8.79
N ASP A 28 6.20 -3.27 9.27
CA ASP A 28 4.97 -2.67 9.79
C ASP A 28 4.31 -1.67 8.82
N VAL A 29 4.75 -1.63 7.56
CA VAL A 29 4.19 -0.79 6.49
C VAL A 29 3.61 -1.65 5.36
N CYS A 30 2.48 -1.24 4.78
CA CYS A 30 1.86 -1.93 3.66
C CYS A 30 1.31 -0.98 2.57
N LEU A 31 0.99 -1.52 1.39
CA LEU A 31 0.51 -0.76 0.23
C LEU A 31 -0.80 -1.35 -0.32
N ALA A 32 -1.79 -0.48 -0.51
CA ALA A 32 -3.06 -0.75 -1.16
C ALA A 32 -3.26 0.15 -2.38
N ALA A 33 -2.53 -0.16 -3.44
CA ALA A 33 -2.68 0.44 -4.76
C ALA A 33 -2.31 -0.58 -5.85
N GLU A 34 -2.76 -0.35 -7.07
CA GLU A 34 -2.18 -0.93 -8.27
C GLU A 34 -1.14 0.05 -8.82
N VAL A 35 -0.01 -0.45 -9.32
CA VAL A 35 1.05 0.37 -9.92
C VAL A 35 1.05 0.13 -11.42
N GLY A 36 0.90 1.19 -12.20
CA GLY A 36 1.05 1.12 -13.65
C GLY A 36 2.51 1.24 -14.09
N LEU A 37 2.75 1.02 -15.38
CA LEU A 37 4.11 0.93 -15.93
C LEU A 37 4.88 2.26 -15.86
N SER A 38 4.17 3.39 -15.81
CA SER A 38 4.79 4.71 -15.67
C SER A 38 4.97 5.14 -14.21
N GLY A 39 4.65 4.25 -13.26
CA GLY A 39 4.69 4.51 -11.82
C GLY A 39 3.43 5.20 -11.30
N GLU A 40 2.36 5.28 -12.08
CA GLU A 40 1.07 5.82 -11.63
C GLU A 40 0.37 4.86 -10.68
N MET A 41 -0.26 5.42 -9.63
CA MET A 41 -1.08 4.64 -8.70
C MET A 41 -2.52 4.56 -9.18
N ARG A 42 -3.14 3.39 -9.05
CA ARG A 42 -4.53 3.13 -9.42
C ARG A 42 -5.31 2.57 -8.24
N ALA A 43 -6.61 2.87 -8.24
CA ALA A 43 -7.52 2.46 -7.18
C ALA A 43 -7.67 0.94 -7.12
N VAL A 44 -7.82 0.40 -5.92
CA VAL A 44 -8.09 -1.02 -5.67
C VAL A 44 -9.52 -1.25 -5.17
N PRO A 45 -10.17 -2.36 -5.52
CA PRO A 45 -11.48 -2.68 -4.96
C PRO A 45 -11.39 -3.06 -3.48
N ARG A 46 -12.50 -2.87 -2.76
CA ARG A 46 -12.70 -3.29 -1.36
C ARG A 46 -11.66 -2.70 -0.39
N LEU A 47 -11.37 -1.41 -0.50
CA LEU A 47 -10.38 -0.73 0.36
C LEU A 47 -10.68 -0.90 1.85
N ASP A 48 -11.93 -0.73 2.28
CA ASP A 48 -12.28 -0.81 3.70
C ASP A 48 -11.95 -2.18 4.33
N GLN A 49 -12.20 -3.27 3.60
CA GLN A 49 -11.82 -4.62 4.02
C GLN A 49 -10.30 -4.76 4.16
N ARG A 50 -9.53 -4.13 3.26
CA ARG A 50 -8.05 -4.18 3.30
C ARG A 50 -7.51 -3.37 4.48
N LEU A 51 -8.10 -2.21 4.77
CA LEU A 51 -7.77 -1.41 5.94
C LEU A 51 -8.03 -2.19 7.23
N ALA A 52 -9.17 -2.87 7.34
CA ALA A 52 -9.52 -3.70 8.48
C ALA A 52 -8.52 -4.84 8.72
N GLU A 53 -8.13 -5.54 7.66
CA GLU A 53 -7.15 -6.63 7.77
C GLU A 53 -5.76 -6.09 8.14
N ALA A 54 -5.34 -4.94 7.61
CA ALA A 54 -4.05 -4.37 7.94
C ALA A 54 -3.96 -3.92 9.40
N GLU A 55 -5.01 -3.30 9.92
CA GLU A 55 -5.13 -2.97 11.34
C GLU A 55 -5.06 -4.23 12.21
N LYS A 56 -5.82 -5.28 11.84
CA LYS A 56 -5.83 -6.55 12.57
C LYS A 56 -4.48 -7.27 12.58
N LEU A 57 -3.70 -7.14 11.51
CA LEU A 57 -2.34 -7.68 11.40
C LEU A 57 -1.29 -6.82 12.10
N GLY A 58 -1.67 -5.65 12.61
CA GLY A 58 -0.79 -4.76 13.37
C GLY A 58 0.12 -3.88 12.51
N PHE A 59 -0.24 -3.64 11.25
CA PHE A 59 0.46 -2.64 10.43
C PHE A 59 0.23 -1.24 11.03
N ARG A 60 1.30 -0.45 11.08
CA ARG A 60 1.25 0.93 11.60
C ARG A 60 0.92 1.93 10.51
N GLU A 61 1.25 1.61 9.26
CA GLU A 61 1.06 2.50 8.13
C GLU A 61 0.62 1.74 6.88
N MET A 62 -0.31 2.35 6.15
CA MET A 62 -0.72 1.90 4.83
C MET A 62 -0.69 3.05 3.83
N TYR A 63 0.03 2.86 2.73
CA TYR A 63 -0.10 3.69 1.54
C TYR A 63 -1.31 3.25 0.74
N VAL A 64 -2.13 4.19 0.28
CA VAL A 64 -3.36 3.92 -0.46
C VAL A 64 -3.39 4.82 -1.69
N SER A 65 -3.86 4.31 -2.82
CA SER A 65 -4.09 5.16 -3.98
C SER A 65 -5.04 6.32 -3.64
N GLN A 66 -4.68 7.55 -3.96
CA GLN A 66 -5.57 8.71 -3.77
C GLN A 66 -6.88 8.59 -4.57
N PHE A 67 -6.91 7.73 -5.59
CA PHE A 67 -8.06 7.52 -6.46
C PHE A 67 -9.09 6.54 -5.87
N ASN A 68 -8.84 5.99 -4.68
CA ASN A 68 -9.72 5.00 -4.06
C ASN A 68 -11.02 5.54 -3.47
N GLY A 69 -11.15 6.86 -3.32
CA GLY A 69 -12.34 7.50 -2.81
C GLY A 69 -12.04 8.82 -2.09
N LYS A 70 -13.11 9.58 -1.81
CA LYS A 70 -13.04 10.77 -0.96
C LYS A 70 -12.90 10.34 0.51
N ASN A 71 -12.27 11.19 1.33
CA ASN A 71 -12.15 11.03 2.77
C ASN A 71 -11.22 9.90 3.27
N LEU A 72 -10.17 9.59 2.51
CA LEU A 72 -9.10 8.66 2.94
C LEU A 72 -8.46 9.07 4.28
N ALA A 73 -8.33 10.37 4.53
CA ALA A 73 -7.81 10.91 5.79
C ALA A 73 -8.74 10.65 7.00
N GLU A 74 -10.06 10.62 6.77
CA GLU A 74 -11.06 10.36 7.81
C GLU A 74 -11.26 8.85 8.06
N GLN A 75 -10.80 8.01 7.14
CA GLN A 75 -10.75 6.55 7.32
C GLN A 75 -9.60 6.09 8.21
N GLY A 76 -8.81 7.03 8.75
CA GLY A 76 -7.76 6.74 9.72
C GLY A 76 -8.32 5.92 10.87
N ARG A 77 -7.83 4.69 11.00
CA ARG A 77 -8.27 3.77 12.06
C ARG A 77 -7.33 3.88 13.25
N ALA A 78 -7.83 3.54 14.43
CA ALA A 78 -7.04 3.62 15.67
C ALA A 78 -5.80 2.69 15.56
N GLY A 79 -4.63 3.28 15.30
CA GLY A 79 -3.37 2.55 15.17
C GLY A 79 -2.87 2.29 13.75
N LEU A 80 -3.66 2.58 12.71
CA LEU A 80 -3.25 2.48 11.31
C LEU A 80 -3.26 3.86 10.63
N ARG A 81 -2.07 4.41 10.36
CA ARG A 81 -1.90 5.64 9.59
C ARG A 81 -2.15 5.37 8.11
N ILE A 82 -2.98 6.19 7.47
CA ILE A 82 -3.27 6.09 6.04
C ILE A 82 -2.56 7.24 5.32
N GLN A 83 -1.77 6.91 4.31
CA GLN A 83 -1.14 7.88 3.42
C GLN A 83 -1.71 7.74 2.00
N ALA A 84 -2.36 8.78 1.51
CA ALA A 84 -2.86 8.82 0.15
C ALA A 84 -1.74 9.18 -0.83
N VAL A 85 -1.53 8.39 -1.87
CA VAL A 85 -0.46 8.57 -2.88
C VAL A 85 -0.99 8.44 -4.29
N SER A 86 -0.35 9.16 -5.21
CA SER A 86 -0.69 9.16 -6.64
C SER A 86 0.36 8.49 -7.52
N ARG A 87 1.60 8.39 -7.04
CA ARG A 87 2.75 7.83 -7.75
C ARG A 87 3.65 6.97 -6.87
N LEU A 88 4.48 6.15 -7.51
CA LEU A 88 5.41 5.24 -6.84
C LEU A 88 6.52 5.98 -6.11
N ASP A 89 7.02 7.09 -6.67
CA ASP A 89 8.04 7.92 -6.04
C ASP A 89 7.61 8.46 -4.67
N GLU A 90 6.33 8.76 -4.46
CA GLU A 90 5.82 9.19 -3.15
C GLU A 90 5.93 8.08 -2.10
N VAL A 91 5.65 6.83 -2.49
CA VAL A 91 5.80 5.66 -1.60
C VAL A 91 7.27 5.43 -1.27
N LEU A 92 8.15 5.51 -2.27
CA LEU A 92 9.59 5.33 -2.06
C LEU A 92 10.19 6.42 -1.19
N ASN A 93 9.79 7.68 -1.40
CA ASN A 93 10.21 8.78 -0.56
C ASN A 93 9.71 8.63 0.88
N GLY A 94 8.46 8.17 1.07
CA GLY A 94 7.95 7.91 2.41
C GLY A 94 8.60 6.73 3.13
N LEU A 95 9.09 5.73 2.39
CA LEU A 95 9.77 4.55 2.96
C LEU A 95 11.25 4.78 3.27
N PHE A 96 11.95 5.55 2.44
CA PHE A 96 13.43 5.63 2.46
C PHE A 96 13.99 7.05 2.58
N GLY A 97 13.13 8.08 2.56
CA GLY A 97 13.50 9.49 2.66
C GLY A 97 13.64 10.01 4.08
#